data_AF-A0A3B9WKA2-F1
#
_entry.id   AF-A0A3B9WKA2-F1
#
_cell.length_a   1.000
_cell.length_b   1.000
_cell.length_c   1.000
_cell.angle_alpha   90.00
_cell.angle_beta   90.00
_cell.angle_gamma   90.00
#
_symmetry.space_group_name_H-M   'P 1'
#
loop_
_entity.id
_entity.type
_entity.pdbx_description
1 polymer ?
#
loop_
_entity_poly.entity_id
_entity_poly.type
_entity_poly.pdbx_seq_one_letter_code
_entity_poly.pdbx_strand_id
1 'polypeptide(L)' 'MSDFAISVCSQCEVRIACLDYALETREQQGVWGATTARDRRRMLRQRKQTA' A
#
# COMPACT_ATOMS: atom_id res chain seq x y z
N MET A 1 12.44 8.99 3.39
CA MET A 1 12.72 9.28 1.97
C MET A 1 11.90 8.38 1.04
N SER A 2 10.62 8.19 1.35
CA SER A 2 9.64 7.57 0.43
C SER A 2 8.55 8.57 0.03
N ASP A 3 8.65 9.80 0.53
CA ASP A 3 7.64 10.85 0.44
C ASP A 3 7.40 11.29 -1.00
N PHE A 4 8.45 11.31 -1.83
CA PHE A 4 8.31 11.57 -3.26
C PHE A 4 7.49 10.47 -3.97
N ALA A 5 7.80 9.19 -3.75
CA ALA A 5 7.06 8.09 -4.35
C ALA A 5 5.61 8.05 -3.86
N ILE A 6 5.36 8.34 -2.58
CA ILE A 6 4.01 8.45 -2.02
C ILE A 6 3.24 9.59 -2.69
N SER A 7 3.86 10.75 -2.88
CA SER A 7 3.27 11.92 -3.56
C SER A 7 2.91 11.63 -5.02
N VAL A 8 3.73 10.85 -5.74
CA VAL A 8 3.41 10.43 -7.10
C VAL A 8 2.26 9.42 -7.10
N CYS A 9 2.33 8.39 -6.25
CA CYS A 9 1.28 7.37 -6.18
C CYS A 9 -0.07 7.92 -5.71
N SER A 10 -0.11 9.02 -4.95
CA SER A 10 -1.36 9.61 -4.47
C SER A 10 -2.20 10.23 -5.59
N GLN A 11 -1.56 10.64 -6.69
CA GLN A 11 -2.19 11.24 -7.87
C GLN A 11 -2.52 10.20 -8.95
N CYS A 12 -2.17 8.92 -8.73
CA CYS A 12 -2.39 7.85 -9.70
C CYS A 12 -3.86 7.38 -9.69
N GLU A 13 -4.49 7.31 -10.86
CA GLU A 13 -5.88 6.86 -11.02
C GLU A 13 -6.10 5.41 -10.57
N VAL A 14 -5.11 4.53 -10.77
CA VAL A 14 -5.17 3.12 -10.36
C VAL A 14 -4.67 2.87 -8.94
N ARG A 15 -4.51 3.92 -8.12
CA ARG A 15 -3.96 3.82 -6.75
C ARG A 15 -4.65 2.75 -5.91
N ILE A 16 -5.98 2.63 -6.01
CA ILE A 16 -6.77 1.67 -5.24
C ILE A 16 -6.46 0.24 -5.71
N ALA A 17 -6.58 -0.03 -7.01
CA ALA A 17 -6.27 -1.33 -7.59
C ALA A 17 -4.81 -1.75 -7.32
N CYS A 18 -3.88 -0.80 -7.39
CA CYS A 18 -2.46 -1.01 -7.05
C CYS A 18 -2.27 -1.39 -5.57
N LEU A 19 -2.99 -0.73 -4.65
CA LEU A 19 -2.96 -1.06 -3.23
C LEU A 19 -3.52 -2.46 -2.97
N ASP A 20 -4.65 -2.79 -3.58
CA ASP A 20 -5.31 -4.08 -3.39
C ASP A 20 -4.43 -5.22 -3.91
N TYR A 21 -3.87 -5.09 -5.11
CA TYR A 21 -2.87 -6.04 -5.63
C TYR A 21 -1.72 -6.23 -4.63
N ALA A 22 -1.13 -5.14 -4.14
CA ALA A 22 0.00 -5.21 -3.22
C ALA A 22 -0.34 -5.82 -1.85
N LEU A 23 -1.61 -5.79 -1.44
CA LEU A 23 -2.09 -6.42 -0.22
C LEU A 23 -2.40 -7.92 -0.45
N GLU A 24 -2.97 -8.27 -1.59
CA GLU A 24 -3.26 -9.66 -1.99
C GLU A 24 -1.98 -10.47 -2.17
N THR A 25 -1.02 -9.96 -2.93
CA THR A 25 0.27 -10.63 -3.19
C THR A 25 1.25 -10.49 -2.03
N ARG A 26 0.92 -9.68 -1.02
CA ARG A 26 1.76 -9.39 0.16
C ARG A 26 3.15 -8.86 -0.21
N GLU A 27 3.20 -7.94 -1.18
CA GLU A 27 4.45 -7.31 -1.61
C GLU A 27 5.25 -6.80 -0.40
N GLN A 28 6.54 -7.10 -0.30
CA GLN A 28 7.31 -6.80 0.92
C GLN A 28 8.14 -5.51 0.86
N GLN A 29 8.28 -4.93 -0.34
CA GLN A 29 9.12 -3.77 -0.60
C GLN A 29 8.33 -2.62 -1.25
N GLY A 30 9.04 -1.51 -1.47
CA GLY A 30 8.56 -0.40 -2.30
C GLY A 30 7.39 0.41 -1.73
N VAL A 31 6.94 1.35 -2.54
CA VAL A 31 5.71 2.13 -2.33
C VAL A 31 4.67 1.63 -3.32
N TRP A 32 3.49 1.26 -2.80
CA TRP A 32 2.38 0.74 -3.59
C TRP A 32 1.10 1.42 -3.12
N GLY A 33 0.28 1.92 -4.06
CA GLY A 33 -0.98 2.59 -3.71
C GLY A 33 -0.82 3.75 -2.72
N ALA A 34 0.30 4.48 -2.79
CA ALA A 34 0.67 5.56 -1.85
C ALA A 34 0.88 5.08 -0.40
N THR A 35 1.31 3.83 -0.23
CA THR A 35 1.63 3.24 1.09
C THR A 35 2.99 2.57 1.07
N THR A 36 3.72 2.64 2.18
CA THR A 36 4.99 1.91 2.31
C THR A 36 4.74 0.46 2.69
N ALA A 37 5.76 -0.40 2.54
CA ALA A 37 5.70 -1.77 3.07
C ALA A 37 5.33 -1.83 4.57
N ARG A 38 5.75 -0.84 5.37
CA ARG A 38 5.39 -0.76 6.79
C ARG A 38 3.89 -0.49 6.99
N ASP A 39 3.33 0.41 6.20
CA ASP A 39 1.91 0.77 6.25
C ASP A 39 1.03 -0.41 5.83
N ARG A 40 1.39 -1.10 4.73
CA ARG A 40 0.66 -2.29 4.27
C ARG A 40 0.68 -3.42 5.29
N ARG A 41 1.81 -3.64 5.98
CA ARG A 41 1.85 -4.57 7.13
C ARG A 41 0.87 -4.19 8.24
N ARG A 42 0.65 -2.90 8.51
CA ARG A 42 -0.35 -2.43 9.48
C ARG A 42 -1.77 -2.69 8.98
N MET A 43 -2.05 -2.38 7.71
CA MET A 43 -3.35 -2.63 7.08
C MET A 43 -3.74 -4.11 7.11
N LEU A 44 -2.81 -5.01 6.77
CA LEU A 44 -3.05 -6.47 6.84
C LEU A 44 -3.36 -6.95 8.26
N ARG A 45 -2.73 -6.36 9.28
CA ARG A 45 -3.06 -6.67 10.69
C ARG A 45 -4.45 -6.18 11.08
N GLN A 46 -4.85 -4.99 10.62
CA GLN A 46 -6.17 -4.43 10.88
C GLN A 46 -7.27 -5.24 10.17
N ARG A 47 -7.07 -5.61 8.90
CA ARG A 47 -8.02 -6.46 8.14
C ARG A 47 -8.30 -7.80 8.84
N LYS A 48 -7.29 -8.38 9.51
CA LYS A 48 -7.45 -9.61 10.31
C LYS A 48 -8.23 -9.43 11.61
N GLN A 49 -8.33 -8.20 12.13
CA GLN A 49 -9.08 -7.91 13.37
C GLN A 49 -10.56 -7.59 13.10
N THR A 50 -10.90 -7.28 11.85
CA THR A 50 -12.28 -6.94 11.42
C THR A 50 -13.02 -8.14 10.82
N ALA A 51 -12.37 -9.31 10.76
CA ALA A 51 -12.95 -10.59 10.34
C ALA A 51 -13.10 -11.50 11.56
#